data_AF-C5NT87-F1
#
_entry.id   AF-C5NT87-F1
#
_cell.length_a   1.000
_cell.length_b   1.000
_cell.length_c   1.000
_cell.angle_alpha   90.00
_cell.angle_beta   90.00
_cell.angle_gamma   90.00
#
_symmetry.space_group_name_H-M   'P 1'
#
loop_
_entity.id
_entity.type
_entity.pdbx_description
1 polymer ?
#
loop_
_entity_poly.entity_id
_entity_poly.type
_entity_poly.pdbx_seq_one_letter_code
_entity_poly.pdbx_strand_id
1 'polypeptide(L)' 'LVLASILAFLMIKMTGVDREVVKKWLYAMVGLALFSGILGTGHHYYWIGTPGYWQWIGSLFSTLEVAPLLHHGRLRL' A
#
# COMPACT_ATOMS: atom_id res chain seq x y z
N LEU A 1 -2.30 0.76 -8.42
CA LEU A 1 -3.50 1.66 -8.41
C LEU A 1 -4.52 1.29 -9.48
N VAL A 2 -4.16 1.24 -10.77
CA VAL A 2 -5.09 0.83 -11.86
C VAL A 2 -5.76 -0.51 -11.58
N LEU A 3 -4.99 -1.53 -11.20
CA LEU A 3 -5.53 -2.84 -10.85
C LEU A 3 -6.49 -2.79 -9.65
N ALA A 4 -6.17 -2.01 -8.61
CA ALA A 4 -7.05 -1.84 -7.45
C ALA A 4 -8.38 -1.16 -7.85
N SER A 5 -8.34 -0.19 -8.77
CA SER A 5 -9.55 0.44 -9.32
C SER A 5 -10.38 -0.51 -10.17
N ILE A 6 -9.74 -1.37 -10.97
CA ILE A 6 -10.43 -2.42 -11.75
C ILE A 6 -11.07 -3.44 -10.79
N LEU A 7 -10.35 -3.88 -9.76
CA LEU A 7 -10.87 -4.83 -8.78
C LEU A 7 -12.04 -4.24 -7.97
N ALA A 8 -11.94 -2.98 -7.57
CA ALA A 8 -13.04 -2.26 -6.91
C ALA A 8 -14.28 -2.16 -7.81
N PHE A 9 -14.10 -1.87 -9.10
CA PHE A 9 -15.18 -1.89 -10.09
C PHE A 9 -15.83 -3.28 -10.21
N LEU A 10 -15.02 -4.33 -10.32
CA LEU A 10 -15.51 -5.71 -10.40
C LEU A 10 -16.24 -6.14 -9.12
N MET A 11 -15.74 -5.77 -7.93
CA MET A 11 -16.44 -6.03 -6.66
C MET A 11 -17.84 -5.44 -6.67
N ILE A 12 -17.98 -4.16 -7.04
CA ILE A 12 -19.30 -3.50 -7.10
C ILE A 12 -20.22 -4.22 -8.09
N LYS A 13 -19.69 -4.66 -9.24
CA LYS A 13 -20.50 -5.24 -10.31
C LYS A 13 -20.86 -6.72 -10.13
N MET A 14 -20.01 -7.50 -9.48
CA MET A 14 -20.18 -8.95 -9.37
C MET A 14 -20.75 -9.40 -8.03
N THR A 15 -20.46 -8.68 -6.95
CA THR A 15 -20.79 -9.13 -5.58
C THR A 15 -22.00 -8.42 -4.98
N GLY A 16 -22.40 -7.27 -5.52
CA GLY A 16 -23.47 -6.44 -4.95
C GLY A 16 -23.10 -5.73 -3.64
N VAL A 17 -21.84 -5.79 -3.21
CA VAL A 17 -21.35 -5.02 -2.05
C VAL A 17 -21.60 -3.54 -2.28
N ASP A 18 -22.04 -2.85 -1.23
CA ASP A 18 -22.33 -1.42 -1.27
C ASP A 18 -21.11 -0.63 -1.77
N ARG A 19 -21.35 0.19 -2.80
CA ARG A 19 -20.38 1.09 -3.39
C ARG A 19 -19.72 1.99 -2.35
N GLU A 20 -20.44 2.42 -1.32
CA GLU A 20 -19.88 3.27 -0.27
C GLU A 20 -18.73 2.57 0.46
N VAL A 21 -18.92 1.29 0.81
CA VAL A 21 -17.90 0.47 1.47
C VAL A 21 -16.68 0.31 0.57
N VAL A 22 -16.89 -0.09 -0.69
CA VAL A 22 -15.78 -0.30 -1.63
C VAL A 22 -14.99 0.98 -1.87
N LYS A 23 -15.66 2.14 -2.02
CA LYS A 23 -14.97 3.44 -2.17
C LYS A 23 -14.13 3.79 -0.95
N LYS A 24 -14.66 3.64 0.26
CA LYS A 24 -13.94 3.97 1.50
C LYS A 24 -12.63 3.19 1.58
N TRP A 25 -12.70 1.88 1.30
CA TRP A 25 -11.52 1.02 1.26
C TRP A 25 -10.58 1.37 0.10
N LEU A 26 -11.11 1.66 -1.08
CA LEU A 26 -10.29 2.08 -2.22
C LEU A 26 -9.50 3.34 -1.90
N TYR A 27 -10.11 4.35 -1.29
CA TYR A 27 -9.42 5.58 -0.88
C TYR A 27 -8.37 5.32 0.20
N ALA A 28 -8.67 4.48 1.19
CA ALA A 28 -7.69 4.09 2.21
C ALA A 28 -6.47 3.38 1.59
N MET A 29 -6.70 2.41 0.69
CA MET A 29 -5.63 1.68 0.01
C MET A 29 -4.79 2.57 -0.90
N VAL A 30 -5.43 3.44 -1.68
CA VAL A 30 -4.74 4.40 -2.57
C VAL A 30 -3.91 5.38 -1.75
N GLY A 31 -4.49 5.95 -0.69
CA GLY A 31 -3.81 6.89 0.20
C GLY A 31 -2.60 6.25 0.89
N LEU A 32 -2.78 5.05 1.46
CA LEU A 32 -1.68 4.32 2.09
C LEU A 32 -0.58 3.99 1.09
N ALA A 33 -0.92 3.42 -0.07
CA ALA A 33 0.05 3.03 -1.08
C ALA A 33 0.87 4.22 -1.63
N LEU A 34 0.22 5.38 -1.84
CA LEU A 34 0.91 6.58 -2.30
C LEU A 34 1.78 7.18 -1.19
N PHE A 35 1.24 7.31 0.01
CA PHE A 35 1.95 7.92 1.13
C PHE A 35 3.16 7.09 1.55
N SER A 36 3.00 5.76 1.68
CA SER A 36 4.10 4.85 1.98
C SER A 36 5.10 4.79 0.83
N GLY A 37 4.65 4.69 -0.43
CA GLY A 37 5.54 4.62 -1.60
C GLY A 37 6.42 5.85 -1.80
N ILE A 38 5.84 7.05 -1.67
CA ILE A 38 6.57 8.31 -1.86
C ILE A 38 7.64 8.47 -0.77
N LEU A 39 7.29 8.25 0.50
CA LEU A 39 8.25 8.38 1.60
C LEU A 39 9.21 7.19 1.71
N GLY A 40 8.74 5.99 1.36
CA GLY A 40 9.49 4.75 1.31
C GLY A 40 10.57 4.74 0.25
N THR A 41 10.43 5.54 -0.82
CA THR A 41 11.51 5.85 -1.78
C THR A 41 12.80 6.29 -1.07
N GLY A 42 12.70 6.88 0.12
CA GLY A 42 13.81 7.24 0.99
C GLY A 42 14.81 6.10 1.28
N HIS A 43 14.39 4.83 1.19
CA HIS A 43 15.30 3.69 1.38
C HIS A 43 16.37 3.54 0.28
N HIS A 44 16.17 4.16 -0.89
CA HIS A 44 17.19 4.23 -1.93
C HIS A 44 18.30 5.23 -1.59
N TYR A 45 18.07 6.06 -0.57
CA TYR A 45 18.95 7.19 -0.24
C TYR A 45 19.96 6.90 0.87
N TYR A 46 19.88 5.72 1.51
CA TYR A 46 20.67 5.38 2.70
C TYR A 46 22.18 5.55 2.53
N TRP A 47 22.70 5.37 1.32
CA TRP A 47 24.14 5.24 1.08
C TRP A 47 24.67 6.11 -0.06
N ILE A 48 23.91 7.14 -0.47
CA ILE A 48 24.30 8.05 -1.56
C ILE A 48 24.66 9.47 -1.05
N GLY A 49 24.87 9.63 0.26
CA GLY A 49 25.27 10.90 0.87
C GLY A 49 24.15 11.92 1.09
N THR A 50 22.88 11.49 1.07
CA THR A 50 21.73 12.35 1.42
C THR A 50 21.63 12.57 2.94
N PRO A 51 20.85 13.57 3.41
CA PRO A 51 20.68 13.82 4.84
C PRO A 51 20.21 12.61 5.66
N GLY A 52 20.75 12.45 6.88
CA GLY A 52 20.53 11.28 7.73
C GLY A 52 19.08 11.01 8.17
N TYR A 53 18.17 11.99 8.09
CA TYR A 53 16.76 11.75 8.39
C TYR A 53 16.10 10.74 7.43
N TRP A 54 16.66 10.57 6.21
CA TRP A 54 16.15 9.58 5.26
C TRP A 54 16.30 8.15 5.75
N GLN A 55 17.28 7.84 6.61
CA GLN A 55 17.39 6.51 7.23
C GLN A 55 16.11 6.15 7.99
N TRP A 56 15.59 7.08 8.80
CA TRP A 56 14.39 6.84 9.61
C TRP A 56 13.11 6.90 8.78
N ILE A 57 12.98 7.90 7.88
CA ILE A 57 11.82 8.05 7.02
C ILE A 57 11.71 6.83 6.07
N GLY A 58 12.78 6.52 5.34
CA GLY A 58 12.82 5.38 4.44
C GLY A 58 12.52 4.07 5.16
N SER A 59 13.04 3.86 6.37
CA SER A 59 12.86 2.60 7.10
C SER A 59 11.41 2.40 7.54
N LEU A 60 10.79 3.46 8.07
CA LEU A 60 9.41 3.39 8.53
C LEU A 60 8.44 3.15 7.36
N PHE A 61 8.55 3.94 6.29
CA PHE A 61 7.57 3.92 5.21
C PHE A 61 7.74 2.76 4.23
N SER A 62 8.98 2.30 3.97
CA SER A 62 9.20 1.10 3.16
C SER A 62 8.69 -0.18 3.87
N THR A 63 8.77 -0.24 5.19
CA THR A 63 8.18 -1.36 5.96
C THR A 63 6.66 -1.42 5.79
N LEU A 64 5.99 -0.27 5.73
CA LEU A 64 4.55 -0.19 5.51
C LEU A 64 4.14 -0.67 4.09
N GLU A 65 5.05 -0.62 3.12
CA GLU A 65 4.81 -1.19 1.78
C GLU A 65 4.73 -2.73 1.79
N VAL A 66 5.30 -3.39 2.81
CA VAL A 66 5.27 -4.86 2.96
C VAL A 66 4.01 -5.33 3.69
N ALA A 67 3.33 -4.48 4.45
CA ALA A 67 2.13 -4.84 5.21
C ALA A 67 1.03 -5.57 4.38
N PRO A 68 0.77 -5.20 3.11
CA PRO A 68 -0.17 -5.93 2.24
C PRO A 68 0.23 -7.37 1.90
N LEU A 69 1.51 -7.76 2.07
CA LEU A 69 2.03 -9.10 1.74
C LEU A 69 1.98 -10.09 2.92
N LEU A 70 1.86 -9.60 4.16
CA LEU A 70 1.91 -10.43 5.37
C LEU A 70 0.70 -11.36 5.56
N HIS A 71 -0.33 -11.29 4.71
CA HIS A 71 -1.51 -12.16 4.81
C HIS A 71 -1.34 -13.53 4.13
N HIS A 72 -0.24 -13.79 3.42
CA HIS A 72 -0.06 -15.03 2.64
C HIS A 72 0.69 -16.14 3.40
N GLY A 73 0.16 -16.55 4.56
CA GLY A 73 0.83 -17.51 5.44
C GLY A 73 -0.11 -18.37 6.29
N ARG A 74 -1.14 -18.98 5.70
CA ARG A 74 -1.89 -20.06 6.35
C ARG A 74 -2.63 -20.97 5.38
N LEU A 75 -1.87 -21.63 4.50
CA LEU A 75 -2.32 -22.92 3.97
C LEU A 75 -2.11 -23.96 5.06
N ARG A 76 -3.23 -24.43 5.61
CA ARG A 76 -3.30 -25.53 6.56
C ARG A 76 -2.91 -26.83 5.84
N LEU A 77 -2.04 -27.62 6.48
CA LEU A 77 -2.03 -29.07 6.31
C LEU A 77 -3.38 -29.65 6.74
#